data_AF-A0A7S2CUG1-F1
#
_entry.id   AF-A0A7S2CUG1-F1
#
_cell.length_a   1.000
_cell.length_b   1.000
_cell.length_c   1.000
_cell.angle_alpha   90.00
_cell.angle_beta   90.00
_cell.angle_gamma   90.00
#
_symmetry.space_group_name_H-M   'P 1'
#
loop_
_entity.id
_entity.type
_entity.pdbx_description
1 polymer ?
#
loop_
_entity_poly.entity_id
_entity_poly.type
_entity_poly.pdbx_seq_one_letter_code
_entity_poly.pdbx_strand_id
1 'polypeptide(L)'
;VRTNNASADAQGSPPVPKHLKGKPLPRIFTHRHFTLFRNGDQVIEVDMEPSQAWPIYEGAPLNFSYSAVWYSTNKPFKDRTMRYLDPKFFEHKVHWFSIVNSFMLCLFLCAVVAIILMKTLKRDFTR
;
A
#
# COMPACT_ATOMS: atom_id res chain seq x y z
N VAL A 1 -4.20 33.95 2.63
CA VAL A 1 -4.18 32.47 2.73
C VAL A 1 -4.35 32.12 4.20
N ARG A 2 -5.54 31.64 4.60
CA ARG A 2 -5.92 31.48 6.02
C ARG A 2 -5.38 30.14 6.52
N THR A 3 -4.30 30.17 7.29
CA THR A 3 -3.75 29.01 8.00
C THR A 3 -4.62 28.72 9.22
N ASN A 4 -5.68 27.95 9.02
CA ASN A 4 -6.48 27.48 10.14
C ASN A 4 -5.80 26.24 10.74
N ASN A 5 -4.87 26.49 11.64
CA ASN A 5 -4.44 25.55 12.66
C ASN A 5 -5.63 25.32 13.60
N ALA A 6 -6.33 24.19 13.49
CA ALA A 6 -7.08 23.56 14.60
C ALA A 6 -7.99 22.41 14.10
N SER A 7 -7.72 21.20 14.62
CA SER A 7 -8.75 20.32 15.18
C SER A 7 -9.57 19.39 14.28
N ALA A 8 -9.12 18.99 13.10
CA ALA A 8 -9.81 17.88 12.41
C ALA A 8 -9.54 16.51 13.05
N ASP A 9 -8.36 16.32 13.65
CA ASP A 9 -7.96 15.05 14.27
C ASP A 9 -8.48 14.87 15.72
N ALA A 10 -9.14 15.89 16.27
CA ALA A 10 -9.68 15.87 17.64
C ALA A 10 -11.16 15.45 17.73
N GLN A 11 -11.87 15.36 16.61
CA GLN A 11 -13.21 14.77 16.59
C GLN A 11 -13.09 13.26 16.36
N GLY A 12 -13.18 12.49 17.45
CA GLY A 12 -13.36 11.04 17.37
C GLY A 12 -14.50 10.67 16.41
N SER A 13 -14.43 9.48 15.81
CA SER A 13 -15.43 9.01 14.82
C SER A 13 -16.86 9.37 15.24
N PRO A 14 -17.71 9.81 14.29
CA PRO A 14 -19.07 10.22 14.60
C PRO A 14 -19.83 9.03 15.20
N PRO A 15 -20.76 9.28 16.13
CA PRO A 15 -21.54 8.22 16.74
C PRO A 15 -22.34 7.50 15.65
N VAL A 16 -22.12 6.18 15.54
CA VAL A 16 -22.88 5.33 14.61
C VAL A 16 -24.30 5.16 15.15
N PRO A 17 -25.35 5.33 14.31
CA PRO A 17 -26.72 5.09 14.71
C PRO A 17 -26.92 3.71 15.35
N LYS A 18 -27.77 3.60 16.37
CA LYS A 18 -27.97 2.35 17.14
C LYS A 18 -28.31 1.14 16.25
N HIS A 19 -29.07 1.35 15.17
CA HIS A 19 -29.49 0.30 14.22
C HIS A 19 -28.35 -0.20 13.30
N LEU A 20 -27.23 0.54 13.23
CA LEU A 20 -26.03 0.18 12.46
C LEU A 20 -24.87 -0.27 13.35
N LYS A 21 -25.02 -0.13 14.67
CA LYS A 21 -23.99 -0.53 15.63
C LYS A 21 -23.77 -2.05 15.57
N GLY A 22 -22.52 -2.46 15.30
CA GLY A 22 -22.14 -3.88 15.16
C GLY A 22 -22.26 -4.45 13.74
N LYS A 23 -22.78 -3.69 12.77
CA LYS A 23 -22.75 -4.07 11.35
C LYS A 23 -21.46 -3.58 10.69
N PRO A 24 -20.89 -4.33 9.72
CA PRO A 24 -19.75 -3.85 8.95
C PRO A 24 -20.19 -2.68 8.07
N LEU A 25 -19.67 -1.49 8.36
CA LEU A 25 -19.92 -0.27 7.59
C LEU A 25 -18.70 0.04 6.71
N PRO A 26 -18.90 0.45 5.45
CA PRO A 26 -17.80 0.95 4.62
C PRO A 26 -17.18 2.18 5.29
N ARG A 27 -15.85 2.34 5.15
CA ARG A 27 -15.11 3.44 5.79
C ARG A 27 -14.36 4.26 4.75
N ILE A 28 -14.31 5.57 4.96
CA ILE A 28 -13.62 6.52 4.07
C ILE A 28 -12.75 7.48 4.88
N PHE A 29 -11.62 7.89 4.32
CA PHE A 29 -10.76 8.91 4.91
C PHE A 29 -11.28 10.30 4.54
N THR A 30 -11.63 11.09 5.54
CA THR A 30 -12.17 12.45 5.36
C THR A 30 -11.13 13.54 5.58
N HIS A 31 -10.11 13.28 6.41
CA HIS A 31 -8.99 14.18 6.64
C HIS A 31 -7.70 13.67 6.00
N ARG A 32 -6.86 14.58 5.51
CA ARG A 32 -5.52 14.27 5.02
C ARG A 32 -4.51 15.23 5.61
N HIS A 33 -3.49 14.69 6.27
CA HIS A 33 -2.39 15.47 6.81
C HIS A 33 -1.18 15.39 5.88
N PHE A 34 -0.79 16.53 5.32
CA PHE A 34 0.35 16.68 4.43
C PHE A 34 1.54 17.27 5.18
N THR A 35 2.68 16.60 5.10
CA THR A 35 3.95 17.07 5.63
C THR A 35 4.87 17.37 4.46
N LEU A 36 5.18 18.64 4.22
CA LEU A 36 6.01 19.09 3.10
C LEU A 36 7.40 19.49 3.59
N PHE A 37 8.44 18.95 2.97
CA PHE A 37 9.82 19.36 3.20
C PHE A 37 10.32 20.22 2.03
N ARG A 38 10.80 21.42 2.34
CA ARG A 38 11.31 22.39 1.36
C ARG A 38 12.77 22.74 1.62
N ASN A 39 13.52 22.97 0.55
CA ASN A 39 14.86 23.56 0.58
C ASN A 39 14.84 24.83 -0.29
N GLY A 40 14.77 26.01 0.36
CA GLY A 40 14.50 27.27 -0.35
C GLY A 40 13.16 27.23 -1.10
N ASP A 41 13.19 27.54 -2.39
CA ASP A 41 12.02 27.53 -3.30
C ASP A 41 11.72 26.14 -3.89
N GLN A 42 12.44 25.10 -3.45
CA GLN A 42 12.30 23.75 -3.98
C GLN A 42 11.60 22.82 -2.97
N VAL A 43 10.50 22.19 -3.40
CA VAL A 43 9.87 21.12 -2.63
C VAL A 43 10.64 19.82 -2.87
N ILE A 44 11.11 19.21 -1.79
CA ILE A 44 11.96 18.01 -1.83
C ILE A 44 11.12 16.77 -1.61
N GLU A 45 10.25 16.79 -0.61
CA GLU A 45 9.59 15.59 -0.11
C GLU A 45 8.19 15.96 0.42
N VAL A 46 7.22 15.10 0.14
CA VAL A 46 5.85 15.26 0.62
C VAL A 46 5.41 13.93 1.19
N ASP A 47 5.16 13.93 2.49
CA ASP A 47 4.55 12.81 3.19
C ASP A 47 3.06 13.08 3.38
N MET A 48 2.27 12.02 3.27
CA MET A 48 0.84 12.03 3.56
C MET A 48 0.54 10.96 4.58
N GLU A 49 -0.04 11.36 5.70
CA GLU A 49 -0.52 10.42 6.70
C GLU A 49 -2.04 10.26 6.54
N PRO A 50 -2.54 9.02 6.33
CA PRO A 50 -3.97 8.79 6.30
C PRO A 50 -4.54 9.04 7.70
N SER A 51 -5.59 9.86 7.78
CA SER A 51 -6.29 10.11 9.05
C SER A 51 -7.07 8.88 9.50
N GLN A 52 -7.77 8.98 10.62
CA GLN A 52 -8.75 7.97 11.01
C GLN A 52 -9.85 7.81 9.94
N ALA A 53 -10.22 6.56 9.62
CA ALA A 53 -11.28 6.26 8.66
C ALA A 53 -12.68 6.43 9.29
N TRP A 54 -13.54 7.20 8.61
CA TRP A 54 -14.91 7.53 9.00
C TRP A 54 -15.92 6.51 8.45
N PRO A 55 -16.87 6.02 9.27
CA PRO A 55 -17.92 5.12 8.79
C PRO A 55 -18.92 5.85 7.90
N ILE A 56 -19.34 5.21 6.81
CA ILE A 56 -20.32 5.73 5.85
C ILE A 56 -21.66 5.06 6.10
N TYR A 57 -22.70 5.88 6.21
CA TYR A 57 -24.10 5.47 6.26
C TYR A 57 -25.00 6.58 5.68
N GLU A 58 -26.24 6.22 5.36
CA GLU A 58 -27.20 7.16 4.78
C GLU A 58 -27.49 8.33 5.74
N GLY A 59 -27.29 9.56 5.27
CA GLY A 59 -27.42 10.77 6.10
C GLY A 59 -26.22 11.11 6.98
N ALA A 60 -25.08 10.42 6.84
CA ALA A 60 -23.87 10.76 7.57
C ALA A 60 -23.27 12.12 7.13
N PRO A 61 -22.94 13.03 8.06
CA PRO A 61 -22.24 14.27 7.71
C PRO A 61 -20.79 13.96 7.31
N LEU A 62 -20.46 14.16 6.03
CA LEU A 62 -19.12 13.97 5.49
C LEU A 62 -18.45 15.33 5.25
N ASN A 63 -17.53 15.70 6.15
CA ASN A 63 -16.72 16.91 6.01
C ASN A 63 -15.31 16.55 5.58
N PHE A 64 -14.97 16.86 4.33
CA PHE A 64 -13.61 16.68 3.83
C PHE A 64 -12.74 17.84 4.28
N SER A 65 -11.57 17.53 4.82
CA SER A 65 -10.61 18.53 5.26
C SER A 65 -9.18 18.08 4.97
N TYR A 66 -8.26 19.04 4.93
CA TYR A 66 -6.85 18.76 4.81
C TYR A 66 -6.06 19.69 5.71
N SER A 67 -4.91 19.24 6.16
CA SER A 67 -3.93 20.00 6.92
C SER A 67 -2.58 19.91 6.22
N ALA A 68 -1.79 20.97 6.31
CA ALA A 68 -0.48 21.03 5.67
C ALA A 68 0.55 21.70 6.60
N VAL A 69 1.66 21.01 6.85
CA VAL A 69 2.78 21.50 7.66
C VAL A 69 4.04 21.55 6.81
N TRP A 70 4.81 22.62 6.96
CA TRP A 70 6.04 22.85 6.19
C TRP A 70 7.27 22.74 7.09
N TYR A 71 8.26 21.95 6.65
CA TYR A 71 9.56 21.80 7.28
C TYR A 71 10.68 22.20 6.34
N SER A 72 11.72 22.83 6.87
CA SER A 72 12.91 23.15 6.08
C SER A 72 13.89 21.98 6.11
N THR A 73 14.49 21.63 4.97
CA THR A 73 15.47 20.55 4.84
C THR A 73 16.69 21.02 4.05
N ASN A 74 17.86 20.45 4.36
CA ASN A 74 19.11 20.70 3.64
C ASN A 74 19.36 19.67 2.52
N LYS A 75 18.42 18.76 2.27
CA LYS A 75 18.53 17.80 1.15
C LYS A 75 18.52 18.56 -0.18
N PRO A 76 19.49 18.33 -1.09
CA PRO A 76 19.47 18.96 -2.40
C PRO A 76 18.34 18.37 -3.26
N PHE A 77 17.76 19.18 -4.14
CA PHE A 77 16.65 18.76 -5.02
C PHE A 77 17.00 17.56 -5.92
N LYS A 78 18.28 17.41 -6.27
CA LYS A 78 18.77 16.29 -7.10
C LYS A 78 18.55 14.92 -6.44
N ASP A 79 18.55 14.87 -5.10
CA ASP A 79 18.48 13.61 -4.35
C ASP A 79 17.04 13.25 -3.93
N ARG A 80 16.03 14.03 -4.34
CA ARG A 80 14.62 13.83 -3.95
C ARG A 80 14.06 12.45 -4.28
N THR A 81 14.52 11.85 -5.39
CA THR A 81 14.05 10.55 -5.86
C THR A 81 14.75 9.38 -5.17
N MET A 82 15.84 9.65 -4.44
CA MET A 82 16.65 8.60 -3.80
C MET A 82 15.83 7.80 -2.78
N ARG A 83 14.86 8.42 -2.10
CA ARG A 83 13.95 7.74 -1.15
C ARG A 83 13.10 6.66 -1.82
N TYR A 84 12.68 6.86 -3.07
CA TYR A 84 11.89 5.88 -3.82
C TYR A 84 12.74 4.79 -4.48
N LEU A 85 14.06 5.00 -4.54
CA LEU A 85 15.02 4.06 -5.09
C LEU A 85 15.71 3.24 -3.99
N ASP A 86 15.28 3.34 -2.72
CA ASP A 86 15.90 2.62 -1.61
C ASP A 86 15.79 1.10 -1.86
N PRO A 87 16.93 0.41 -2.09
CA PRO A 87 16.94 -1.01 -2.41
C PRO A 87 16.25 -1.86 -1.35
N LYS A 88 16.25 -1.39 -0.09
CA LYS A 88 15.63 -2.08 1.06
C LYS A 88 14.13 -2.30 0.90
N PHE A 89 13.44 -1.45 0.12
CA PHE A 89 12.00 -1.60 -0.11
C PHE A 89 11.67 -2.65 -1.19
N PHE A 90 12.58 -2.89 -2.13
CA PHE A 90 12.35 -3.76 -3.29
C PHE A 90 13.09 -5.11 -3.25
N GLU A 91 14.18 -5.24 -2.48
CA GLU A 91 15.07 -6.40 -2.61
C GLU A 91 14.57 -7.71 -2.01
N HIS A 92 13.78 -7.73 -0.94
CA HIS A 92 13.69 -8.97 -0.14
C HIS A 92 12.42 -9.81 -0.22
N LYS A 93 11.25 -9.28 -0.61
CA LYS A 93 9.99 -10.08 -0.53
C LYS A 93 9.35 -10.40 -1.87
N VAL A 94 9.53 -9.56 -2.89
CA VAL A 94 8.77 -9.70 -4.15
C VAL A 94 9.52 -10.53 -5.19
N HIS A 95 10.86 -10.44 -5.25
CA HIS A 95 11.62 -11.07 -6.32
C HIS A 95 11.74 -12.61 -6.19
N TRP A 96 12.03 -13.13 -4.99
CA TRP A 96 12.16 -14.58 -4.80
C TRP A 96 10.80 -15.31 -4.86
N PHE A 97 9.69 -14.62 -4.61
CA PHE A 97 8.34 -15.18 -4.76
C PHE A 97 8.03 -15.56 -6.22
N SER A 98 8.45 -14.73 -7.19
CA SER A 98 8.33 -15.07 -8.61
C SER A 98 9.22 -16.24 -9.03
N ILE A 99 10.39 -16.40 -8.43
CA ILE A 99 11.32 -17.51 -8.70
C ILE A 99 10.76 -18.83 -8.18
N VAL A 100 10.20 -18.85 -6.97
CA VAL A 100 9.54 -20.04 -6.42
C VAL A 100 8.32 -20.44 -7.24
N ASN A 101 7.52 -19.47 -7.68
CA ASN A 101 6.31 -19.73 -8.48
C ASN A 101 6.64 -20.43 -9.82
N SER A 102 7.65 -19.95 -10.55
CA SER A 102 8.08 -20.60 -11.80
C SER A 102 8.80 -21.92 -11.57
N PHE A 103 9.55 -22.04 -10.47
CA PHE A 103 10.24 -23.29 -10.09
C PHE A 103 9.25 -24.42 -9.77
N MET A 104 8.17 -24.14 -9.03
CA MET A 104 7.11 -25.12 -8.76
C MET A 104 6.43 -25.60 -10.04
N LEU A 105 6.20 -24.71 -11.01
CA LEU A 105 5.68 -25.07 -12.32
C LEU A 105 6.65 -25.98 -13.10
N CYS A 106 7.95 -25.67 -13.07
CA CYS A 106 8.99 -26.50 -13.69
C CYS A 106 9.04 -27.92 -13.10
N LEU A 107 8.99 -28.06 -11.78
CA LEU A 107 8.96 -29.36 -11.11
C LEU A 107 7.74 -30.20 -11.52
N PHE A 108 6.57 -29.56 -11.64
CA PHE A 108 5.37 -30.23 -12.11
C PHE A 108 5.52 -30.75 -13.54
N LEU A 109 6.05 -29.93 -14.44
CA LEU A 109 6.31 -30.33 -15.83
C LEU A 109 7.32 -31.49 -15.89
N CYS A 110 8.42 -31.40 -15.15
CA CYS A 110 9.44 -32.45 -15.10
C CYS A 110 8.87 -33.79 -14.60
N ALA A 111 8.01 -33.76 -13.57
CA ALA A 111 7.37 -34.98 -13.06
C ALA A 111 6.44 -35.62 -14.11
N VAL A 112 5.63 -34.83 -14.80
CA VAL A 112 4.74 -35.33 -15.87
C VAL A 112 5.55 -35.93 -17.02
N VAL A 113 6.61 -35.25 -17.46
CA VAL A 113 7.52 -35.77 -18.51
C VAL A 113 8.18 -37.08 -18.08
N ALA A 114 8.67 -37.16 -16.83
CA ALA A 114 9.26 -38.38 -16.30
C ALA A 114 8.27 -39.56 -16.26
N ILE A 115 7.01 -39.31 -15.88
CA ILE A 115 5.96 -40.32 -15.92
C ILE A 115 5.70 -40.81 -17.35
N ILE A 116 5.61 -39.89 -18.32
CA ILE A 116 5.40 -40.25 -19.73
C ILE A 116 6.56 -41.11 -20.24
N LEU A 117 7.81 -40.70 -19.98
CA LEU A 117 9.01 -41.43 -20.35
C LEU A 117 9.06 -42.84 -19.71
N MET A 118 8.73 -42.95 -18.42
CA MET A 118 8.70 -44.23 -17.73
C MET A 118 7.59 -45.15 -18.28
N LYS A 119 6.45 -44.60 -18.67
CA LYS A 119 5.36 -45.37 -19.32
C LYS A 119 5.76 -45.85 -20.72
N THR A 120 6.44 -45.03 -21.52
CA THR A 120 6.93 -45.45 -22.83
C THR A 120 8.00 -46.52 -22.71
N LEU A 121 9.00 -46.35 -21.83
CA LEU A 121 10.05 -47.35 -21.62
C LEU A 121 9.51 -48.69 -21.12
N LYS A 122 8.60 -48.69 -20.14
CA LYS A 122 7.97 -49.94 -19.68
C LYS A 122 7.21 -50.66 -20.79
N ARG A 123 6.53 -49.92 -21.66
CA ARG A 123 5.79 -50.49 -22.79
C ARG A 123 6.72 -51.05 -23.86
N ASP A 124 7.90 -50.49 -24.02
CA ASP A 124 8.91 -50.93 -24.98
C ASP A 124 9.67 -52.17 -24.48
N PHE A 125 9.95 -52.26 -23.18
CA PHE A 125 10.62 -53.41 -22.57
C PHE A 125 9.75 -54.66 -22.40
N THR A 126 8.42 -54.57 -22.50
CA THR A 126 7.50 -55.71 -22.33
C THR A 126 7.13 -56.37 -23.68
N ARG A 127 7.93 -56.14 -24.72
CA ARG A 127 7.78 -56.72 -26.05
C ARG A 127 9.08 -57.41 -26.47
#